data_AF-A0A8B6EQC1-F1
#
_entry.id   AF-A0A8B6EQC1-F1
#
_cell.length_a   1.000
_cell.length_b   1.000
_cell.length_c   1.000
_cell.angle_alpha   90.00
_cell.angle_beta   90.00
_cell.angle_gamma   90.00
#
_symmetry.space_group_name_H-M   'P 1'
#
loop_
_entity.id
_entity.type
_entity.pdbx_description
1 polymer ?
#
loop_
_entity_poly.entity_id
_entity_poly.type
_entity_poly.pdbx_seq_one_letter_code
_entity_poly.pdbx_strand_id
1 'polypeptide(L)'
;MNDPNGPWCFTTDPDVLWEECSIPLCDDVDITTKPAKDCKDNQLGVNYTGTVSTTDTGRTCQYWSRRYPHSHDFTYKLADQQNYCRNPDNEPLGPWCYTTDSETRWEYCTVPFC
;
A
#
# COMPACT_ATOMS: atom_id res chain seq x y z
N MET A 1 -6.59 -19.49 -7.84
CA MET A 1 -7.88 -20.18 -7.76
C MET A 1 -8.94 -19.15 -8.12
N ASN A 2 -9.07 -18.83 -9.41
CA ASN A 2 -10.08 -17.89 -9.88
C ASN A 2 -11.04 -18.70 -10.73
N ASP A 3 -12.20 -19.02 -10.17
CA ASP A 3 -13.30 -19.58 -10.94
C ASP A 3 -13.89 -18.44 -11.80
N PRO A 4 -13.92 -18.57 -13.13
CA PRO A 4 -14.43 -17.52 -14.02
C PRO A 4 -15.92 -17.21 -13.81
N ASN A 5 -16.67 -18.06 -13.10
CA ASN A 5 -18.12 -17.91 -12.91
C ASN A 5 -18.50 -17.22 -11.60
N GLY A 6 -17.51 -16.83 -10.77
CA GLY A 6 -17.77 -16.11 -9.53
C GLY A 6 -18.29 -16.97 -8.37
N PRO A 7 -18.67 -16.34 -7.25
CA PRO A 7 -19.09 -17.03 -6.03
C PRO A 7 -20.51 -17.59 -6.15
N TRP A 8 -20.71 -18.80 -5.63
CA TRP A 8 -21.99 -19.53 -5.65
C TRP A 8 -22.24 -20.22 -4.30
N CYS A 9 -23.48 -20.65 -4.05
CA CYS A 9 -23.86 -21.39 -2.85
C CYS A 9 -24.81 -22.56 -3.16
N PHE A 10 -24.88 -23.54 -2.25
CA PHE A 10 -25.93 -24.55 -2.26
C PHE A 10 -27.24 -23.92 -1.79
N THR A 11 -28.34 -24.28 -2.45
CA THR A 11 -29.65 -23.73 -2.09
C THR A 11 -30.39 -24.64 -1.11
N THR A 12 -31.41 -24.08 -0.46
CA THR A 12 -32.35 -24.86 0.35
C THR A 12 -33.51 -25.45 -0.46
N ASP A 13 -33.59 -25.13 -1.75
CA ASP A 13 -34.58 -25.67 -2.66
C ASP A 13 -34.17 -27.10 -3.08
N PRO A 14 -35.02 -28.12 -2.87
CA PRO A 14 -34.68 -29.50 -3.22
C PRO A 14 -34.48 -29.72 -4.73
N ASP A 15 -34.97 -28.82 -5.58
CA ASP A 15 -34.86 -28.90 -7.04
C ASP A 15 -33.68 -28.09 -7.59
N VAL A 16 -33.04 -27.23 -6.78
CA VAL A 16 -31.88 -26.42 -7.18
C VAL A 16 -30.68 -26.76 -6.29
N LEU A 17 -29.73 -27.52 -6.83
CA LEU A 17 -28.55 -27.92 -6.06
C LEU A 17 -27.66 -26.72 -5.70
N TRP A 18 -27.41 -25.80 -6.65
CA TRP A 18 -26.60 -24.61 -6.41
C TRP A 18 -27.05 -23.44 -7.28
N GLU A 19 -26.77 -22.23 -6.81
CA GLU A 19 -27.03 -20.98 -7.52
C GLU A 19 -25.89 -19.97 -7.34
N GLU A 20 -25.75 -19.06 -8.30
CA GLU A 20 -24.76 -17.97 -8.23
C GLU A 20 -25.21 -16.90 -7.24
N CYS A 21 -24.28 -16.41 -6.42
CA CYS A 21 -24.55 -15.30 -5.54
C CYS A 21 -24.33 -13.98 -6.28
N SER A 22 -25.35 -13.11 -6.27
CA SER A 22 -25.23 -11.72 -6.73
C SER A 22 -24.42 -10.89 -5.74
N ILE A 23 -23.13 -11.16 -5.62
CA ILE A 23 -22.22 -10.36 -4.81
C ILE A 23 -21.97 -9.06 -5.59
N PRO A 24 -22.30 -7.89 -5.01
CA PRO A 24 -21.99 -6.62 -5.66
C PRO A 24 -20.49 -6.56 -5.88
N LEU A 25 -20.09 -6.20 -7.09
CA LEU A 25 -18.71 -5.83 -7.33
C LEU A 25 -18.39 -4.69 -6.38
N CYS A 26 -17.23 -4.77 -5.72
CA CYS A 26 -16.70 -3.63 -5.00
C CYS A 26 -16.68 -2.45 -5.96
N ASP A 27 -17.01 -1.23 -5.49
CA ASP A 27 -16.81 -0.03 -6.28
C ASP A 27 -15.40 -0.10 -6.86
N ASP A 28 -15.30 -0.17 -8.19
CA ASP A 28 -14.04 -0.28 -8.89
C ASP A 28 -13.22 0.97 -8.53
N VAL A 29 -12.37 0.86 -7.51
CA VAL A 29 -11.09 1.55 -7.57
C VAL A 29 -10.43 0.90 -8.77
N ASP A 30 -10.57 1.55 -9.90
CA ASP A 30 -10.03 1.08 -11.16
C ASP A 30 -8.50 1.06 -11.05
N ILE A 31 -7.96 -0.06 -10.57
CA ILE A 31 -6.51 -0.33 -10.49
C ILE A 31 -5.91 -0.33 -11.91
N THR A 32 -6.74 -0.32 -12.96
CA THR A 32 -6.32 -0.34 -14.36
C THR A 32 -6.42 1.01 -15.11
N THR A 33 -7.17 2.01 -14.65
CA THR A 33 -7.29 3.31 -15.38
C THR A 33 -6.70 4.52 -14.67
N LYS A 34 -6.27 4.39 -13.41
CA LYS A 34 -5.35 5.35 -12.81
C LYS A 34 -4.07 4.60 -12.47
N PRO A 35 -2.98 4.70 -13.26
CA PRO A 35 -1.68 4.33 -12.69
C PRO A 35 -1.61 5.11 -11.38
N ALA A 36 -1.45 4.40 -10.25
CA ALA A 36 -1.22 5.04 -8.97
C ALA A 36 -0.13 6.07 -9.24
N LYS A 37 -0.51 7.35 -9.14
CA LYS A 37 0.31 8.45 -9.62
C LYS A 37 1.53 8.44 -8.69
N ASP A 38 2.60 7.78 -9.15
CA ASP A 38 3.79 7.48 -8.34
C ASP A 38 4.70 8.70 -8.27
N CYS A 39 4.08 9.86 -8.03
CA CYS A 39 4.71 11.16 -7.95
C CYS A 39 4.03 11.99 -6.85
N LYS A 40 4.74 12.97 -6.32
CA LYS A 40 4.28 13.90 -5.29
C LYS A 40 3.85 15.24 -5.90
N ASP A 41 2.75 15.80 -5.41
CA ASP A 41 2.24 17.10 -5.89
C ASP A 41 3.00 18.31 -5.30
N ASN A 42 3.75 18.11 -4.22
CA ASN A 42 4.56 19.15 -3.59
C ASN A 42 5.79 18.56 -2.90
N GLN A 43 6.71 19.41 -2.43
CA GLN A 43 7.97 18.97 -1.84
C GLN A 43 7.77 18.01 -0.67
N LEU A 44 6.79 18.30 0.21
CA LEU A 44 6.50 17.50 1.40
C LEU A 44 5.95 16.11 1.02
N GLY A 45 5.14 16.00 -0.03
CA GLY A 45 4.56 14.72 -0.43
C GLY A 45 3.72 14.06 0.67
N VAL A 46 3.07 14.85 1.54
CA VAL A 46 2.23 14.33 2.63
C VAL A 46 1.05 13.49 2.13
N ASN A 47 0.54 13.82 0.93
CA ASN A 47 -0.56 13.12 0.27
C ASN A 47 -0.07 12.06 -0.74
N TYR A 48 1.23 11.77 -0.75
CA TYR A 48 1.79 10.78 -1.66
C TYR A 48 1.30 9.38 -1.28
N THR A 49 0.57 8.75 -2.19
CA THR A 49 0.01 7.40 -2.05
C THR A 49 0.63 6.37 -2.99
N GLY A 50 1.72 6.74 -3.65
CA GLY A 50 2.46 5.87 -4.57
C GLY A 50 3.16 4.70 -3.88
N THR A 51 3.89 3.94 -4.70
CA THR A 51 4.46 2.63 -4.39
C THR A 51 5.98 2.61 -4.30
N VAL A 52 6.67 3.75 -4.48
CA VAL A 52 8.13 3.81 -4.21
C VAL A 52 8.44 3.27 -2.82
N SER A 53 9.33 2.28 -2.76
CA SER A 53 9.74 1.55 -1.54
C SER A 53 11.26 1.45 -1.37
N THR A 54 11.99 2.37 -2.01
CA THR A 54 13.45 2.46 -1.99
C THR A 54 13.88 3.87 -1.66
N THR A 55 14.92 4.01 -0.83
CA THR A 55 15.47 5.31 -0.43
C THR A 55 16.30 5.93 -1.55
N ASP A 56 16.71 7.19 -1.39
CA ASP A 56 17.58 7.92 -2.32
C ASP A 56 18.92 7.20 -2.59
N THR A 57 19.39 6.44 -1.61
CA THR A 57 20.64 5.68 -1.71
C THR A 57 20.42 4.24 -2.19
N GLY A 58 19.18 3.86 -2.49
CA GLY A 58 18.81 2.53 -2.96
C GLY A 58 18.58 1.49 -1.85
N ARG A 59 18.46 1.89 -0.58
CA ARG A 59 18.13 0.96 0.50
C ARG A 59 16.67 0.55 0.43
N THR A 60 16.38 -0.69 0.79
CA THR A 60 15.00 -1.19 0.86
C THR A 60 14.31 -0.62 2.09
N CYS A 61 13.09 -0.13 1.92
CA CYS A 61 12.26 0.33 3.02
C CYS A 61 11.78 -0.84 3.90
N GLN A 62 11.86 -0.64 5.21
CA GLN A 62 11.21 -1.48 6.21
C GLN A 62 9.69 -1.28 6.15
N TYR A 63 8.95 -2.38 6.29
CA TYR A 63 7.50 -2.32 6.43
C TYR A 63 7.10 -1.50 7.65
N TRP A 64 6.17 -0.55 7.47
CA TRP A 64 5.63 0.25 8.57
C TRP A 64 4.97 -0.62 9.63
N SER A 65 4.38 -1.76 9.26
CA SER A 65 3.80 -2.73 10.20
C SER A 65 4.84 -3.51 11.03
N ARG A 66 6.14 -3.40 10.71
CA ARG A 66 7.23 -4.10 11.42
C ARG A 66 8.00 -3.13 12.31
N ARG A 67 8.50 -3.64 13.45
CA ARG A 67 9.33 -2.89 14.40
C ARG A 67 10.81 -3.30 14.39
N TYR A 68 11.23 -4.02 13.36
CA TYR A 68 12.61 -4.52 13.20
C TYR A 68 13.06 -4.29 11.75
N PRO A 69 14.31 -3.86 11.49
CA PRO A 69 15.39 -3.58 12.47
C PRO A 69 15.14 -2.33 13.34
N HIS A 70 14.31 -1.40 12.89
CA HIS A 70 14.09 -0.13 13.60
C HIS A 70 12.71 -0.11 14.27
N SER A 71 12.68 -0.06 15.59
CA SER A 71 11.44 0.15 16.34
C SER A 71 10.93 1.58 16.20
N HIS A 72 9.61 1.77 16.03
CA HIS A 72 8.97 3.07 15.84
C HIS A 72 7.48 3.06 16.23
N ASP A 73 6.85 4.25 16.22
CA ASP A 73 5.46 4.46 16.67
C ASP A 73 4.42 4.48 15.55
N PHE A 74 4.85 4.49 14.29
CA PHE A 74 3.97 4.49 13.12
C PHE A 74 3.31 3.14 12.80
N THR A 75 3.59 2.07 13.56
CA THR A 75 3.13 0.71 13.27
C THR A 75 1.62 0.58 13.10
N TYR A 76 0.84 1.32 13.88
CA TYR A 76 -0.62 1.31 13.78
C TYR A 76 -1.16 2.35 12.78
N LYS A 77 -0.50 3.51 12.67
CA LYS A 77 -0.93 4.62 11.79
C LYS A 77 -0.74 4.28 10.31
N LEU A 78 0.25 3.48 9.97
CA LEU A 78 0.65 3.17 8.60
C LEU A 78 0.71 1.66 8.32
N ALA A 79 -0.01 0.83 9.10
CA ALA A 79 0.05 -0.63 9.01
C ALA A 79 -0.28 -1.17 7.60
N ASP A 80 -1.20 -0.49 6.91
CA ASP A 80 -1.70 -0.82 5.58
C ASP A 80 -0.87 -0.20 4.44
N GLN A 81 0.11 0.65 4.77
CA GLN A 81 0.96 1.35 3.79
C GLN A 81 2.17 0.52 3.34
N GLN A 82 2.20 -0.78 3.66
CA GLN A 82 3.27 -1.70 3.32
C GLN A 82 4.65 -1.17 3.77
N ASN A 83 5.61 -1.05 2.86
CA ASN A 83 6.89 -0.39 3.05
C ASN A 83 7.07 0.80 2.09
N TYR A 84 5.97 1.41 1.63
CA TYR A 84 6.03 2.53 0.71
C TYR A 84 6.45 3.81 1.42
N CYS A 85 7.18 4.68 0.72
CA CYS A 85 7.63 5.95 1.28
C CYS A 85 6.44 6.83 1.64
N ARG A 86 6.47 7.43 2.84
CA ARG A 86 5.41 8.30 3.35
C ARG A 86 6.03 9.48 4.10
N ASN A 87 5.25 10.53 4.30
CA ASN A 87 5.66 11.66 5.12
C ASN A 87 4.61 11.95 6.22
N PRO A 88 4.53 11.10 7.26
CA PRO A 88 3.49 11.20 8.29
C PRO A 88 3.71 12.33 9.31
N ASP A 89 4.89 12.95 9.31
CA ASP A 89 5.43 13.89 10.29
C ASP A 89 5.87 15.23 9.69
N ASN A 90 5.54 15.48 8.41
CA ASN A 90 5.82 16.72 7.68
C ASN A 90 7.32 17.03 7.53
N GLU A 91 8.13 15.99 7.34
CA GLU A 91 9.55 16.13 7.02
C GLU A 91 9.75 17.02 5.78
N PRO A 92 10.65 18.01 5.85
CA PRO A 92 10.72 19.08 4.87
C PRO A 92 11.21 18.63 3.49
N LEU A 93 11.99 17.56 3.42
CA LEU A 93 12.55 17.06 2.16
C LEU A 93 11.63 16.07 1.44
N GLY A 94 10.58 15.59 2.10
CA GLY A 94 9.51 14.83 1.47
C GLY A 94 9.30 13.43 2.06
N PRO A 95 8.74 12.50 1.28
CA PRO A 95 8.54 11.12 1.70
C PRO A 95 9.84 10.43 2.11
N TRP A 96 9.75 9.63 3.16
CA TRP A 96 10.85 8.86 3.72
C TRP A 96 10.35 7.48 4.16
N CYS A 97 11.27 6.61 4.56
CA CYS A 97 10.94 5.34 5.20
C CYS A 97 12.03 4.91 6.18
N TYR A 98 11.68 4.06 7.16
CA TYR A 98 12.70 3.28 7.87
C TYR A 98 13.37 2.33 6.88
N THR A 99 14.65 2.02 7.07
CA THR A 99 15.36 1.11 6.15
C THR A 99 15.47 -0.30 6.72
N THR A 100 15.73 -1.30 5.88
CA THR A 100 16.08 -2.64 6.35
C THR A 100 17.54 -2.78 6.78
N ASP A 101 18.36 -1.74 6.60
CA ASP A 101 19.75 -1.69 7.03
C ASP A 101 19.81 -1.28 8.52
N SER A 102 20.43 -2.12 9.36
CA SER A 102 20.55 -1.88 10.80
C SER A 102 21.39 -0.65 11.16
N GLU A 103 22.30 -0.21 10.28
CA GLU A 103 23.15 0.96 10.51
C GLU A 103 22.45 2.26 10.15
N THR A 104 21.41 2.18 9.30
CA THR A 104 20.72 3.35 8.76
C THR A 104 19.26 3.33 9.18
N ARG A 105 18.92 4.12 10.21
CA ARG A 105 17.56 4.09 10.78
C ARG A 105 16.47 4.41 9.76
N TRP A 106 16.61 5.51 9.05
CA TRP A 106 15.65 6.00 8.07
C TRP A 106 16.36 6.88 7.05
N GLU A 107 15.78 7.01 5.86
CA GLU A 107 16.26 7.91 4.81
C GLU A 107 15.08 8.42 3.96
N TYR A 108 15.31 9.53 3.25
CA TYR A 108 14.38 10.05 2.26
C TYR A 108 14.28 9.14 1.03
N CYS A 109 13.18 9.31 0.30
CA CYS A 109 12.92 8.62 -0.95
C CYS A 109 12.82 9.58 -2.13
N THR A 110 13.32 9.13 -3.27
CA THR A 110 13.30 9.90 -4.51
C THR A 110 11.96 9.67 -5.18
N VAL A 111 10.97 10.46 -4.75
CA VAL A 111 9.64 10.49 -5.36
C VAL A 111 9.59 11.64 -6.38
N PRO A 112 9.30 11.37 -7.67
CA PRO A 112 9.25 12.40 -8.69
C PRO A 112 8.11 13.38 -8.44
N PHE A 113 8.23 14.60 -8.97
CA PHE A 113 7.12 15.54 -8.97
C PHE A 113 6.12 15.22 -10.08
N CYS A 114 4.88 15.54 -9.79
CA CYS A 114 3.83 15.73 -10.76
C CYS A 114 3.82 17.19 -11.22
#